data_AF-A0A1R4EWB7-F1
#
_entry.id   AF-A0A1R4EWB7-F1
#
_cell.length_a   1.000
_cell.length_b   1.000
_cell.length_c   1.000
_cell.angle_alpha   90.00
_cell.angle_beta   90.00
_cell.angle_gamma   90.00
#
_symmetry.space_group_name_H-M   'P 1'
#
loop_
_entity.id
_entity.type
_entity.pdbx_description
1 polymer ?
#
loop_
_entity_poly.entity_id
_entity_poly.type
_entity_poly.pdbx_seq_one_letter_code
_entity_poly.pdbx_strand_id
1 'polypeptide(L)'
;MEWAASQVLDARVTLEWTDQPAAPGLRRAECSWVGPVGTGARLASALRGWQHLRYEITEEPAPGSDGGRWSHTPDLGIFHAQTDAHGNVVIPENRIRAALEHGTDPQRLARELDLALGQAWDDELEPFRYAGAGVAVRWLHRVG
;
A
#
# COMPACT_ATOMS: atom_id res chain seq x y z
N MET A 1 15.54 -5.80 -5.55
CA MET A 1 14.64 -5.67 -4.38
C MET A 1 15.27 -6.26 -3.12
N GLU A 2 15.57 -7.56 -3.06
CA GLU A 2 16.12 -8.23 -1.86
C GLU A 2 17.35 -7.55 -1.29
N TRP A 3 18.26 -7.06 -2.16
CA TRP A 3 19.41 -6.29 -1.73
C TRP A 3 19.02 -5.00 -0.98
N ALA A 4 18.07 -4.21 -1.49
CA ALA A 4 17.60 -3.00 -0.80
C ALA A 4 16.91 -3.33 0.52
N ALA A 5 16.04 -4.34 0.53
CA ALA A 5 15.38 -4.78 1.76
C ALA A 5 16.42 -5.24 2.81
N SER A 6 17.43 -6.01 2.39
CA SER A 6 18.50 -6.49 3.27
C SER A 6 19.31 -5.36 3.87
N GLN A 7 19.59 -4.30 3.10
CA GLN A 7 20.31 -3.11 3.58
C GLN A 7 19.50 -2.33 4.62
N VAL A 8 18.17 -2.23 4.45
CA VAL A 8 17.31 -1.52 5.41
C VAL A 8 17.14 -2.32 6.70
N LEU A 9 16.94 -3.63 6.58
CA LEU A 9 16.67 -4.54 7.69
C LEU A 9 17.93 -4.99 8.44
N ASP A 10 19.12 -4.68 7.93
CA ASP A 10 20.41 -5.15 8.45
C ASP A 10 20.44 -6.69 8.63
N ALA A 11 19.78 -7.38 7.70
CA ALA A 11 19.59 -8.84 7.73
C ALA A 11 19.50 -9.37 6.31
N ARG A 12 19.88 -10.63 6.09
CA ARG A 12 19.73 -11.27 4.78
C ARG A 12 18.26 -11.54 4.49
N VAL A 13 17.70 -10.83 3.51
CA VAL A 13 16.35 -11.08 2.99
C VAL A 13 16.45 -12.02 1.79
N THR A 14 15.69 -13.12 1.85
CA THR A 14 15.46 -14.01 0.70
C THR A 14 13.96 -14.12 0.51
N LEU A 15 13.48 -13.78 -0.69
CA LEU A 15 12.07 -13.75 -1.06
C LEU A 15 11.71 -15.02 -1.83
N GLU A 16 10.67 -15.71 -1.37
CA GLU A 16 10.08 -16.82 -2.10
C GLU A 16 9.10 -16.29 -3.15
N TRP A 17 9.54 -16.30 -4.40
CA TRP A 17 8.77 -15.81 -5.53
C TRP A 17 7.80 -16.87 -6.07
N THR A 18 6.54 -16.50 -6.18
CA THR A 18 5.48 -17.30 -6.80
C THR A 18 4.87 -16.55 -7.99
N ASP A 19 4.20 -17.26 -8.89
CA ASP A 19 3.46 -16.61 -9.98
C ASP A 19 2.31 -15.76 -9.43
N GLN A 20 2.06 -14.61 -10.06
CA GLN A 20 0.96 -13.73 -9.70
C GLN A 20 -0.26 -14.03 -10.60
N PRO A 21 -1.33 -14.69 -10.09
CA PRO A 21 -2.46 -15.08 -10.93
C PRO A 21 -3.23 -13.90 -11.54
N ALA A 22 -3.22 -12.72 -10.90
CA ALA A 22 -3.88 -11.53 -11.40
C ALA A 22 -3.19 -10.92 -12.64
N ALA A 23 -1.92 -11.24 -12.88
CA ALA A 23 -1.13 -10.67 -13.97
C ALA A 23 -0.09 -11.67 -14.47
N PRO A 24 -0.40 -12.46 -15.53
CA PRO A 24 0.51 -13.43 -16.11
C PRO A 24 1.87 -12.83 -16.46
N GLY A 25 2.95 -13.53 -16.10
CA GLY A 25 4.32 -13.07 -16.30
C GLY A 25 4.87 -12.21 -15.15
N LEU A 26 4.04 -11.76 -14.21
CA LEU A 26 4.48 -11.16 -12.97
C LEU A 26 4.68 -12.21 -11.86
N ARG A 27 5.53 -11.87 -10.89
CA ARG A 27 5.80 -12.67 -9.70
C ARG A 27 5.40 -11.89 -8.45
N ARG A 28 5.04 -12.60 -7.37
CA ARG A 28 4.78 -12.05 -6.05
C ARG A 28 5.62 -12.74 -4.98
N ALA A 29 5.91 -12.03 -3.90
CA ALA A 29 6.55 -12.56 -2.71
C ALA A 29 6.08 -11.75 -1.49
N GLU A 30 6.17 -12.35 -0.31
CA GLU A 30 5.85 -11.72 0.97
C GLU A 30 7.02 -11.94 1.94
N CYS A 31 7.25 -10.99 2.84
CA CYS A 31 8.30 -11.08 3.84
C CYS A 31 7.90 -10.30 5.09
N SER A 32 7.81 -10.99 6.20
CA SER A 32 7.68 -10.38 7.53
C SER A 32 9.04 -9.99 8.06
N TRP A 33 9.08 -8.89 8.80
CA TRP A 33 10.31 -8.35 9.37
C TRP A 33 10.04 -7.82 10.78
N VAL A 34 11.11 -7.66 11.55
CA VAL A 34 11.12 -6.95 12.83
C VAL A 34 12.28 -5.97 12.78
N GLY A 35 12.03 -4.73 13.19
CA GLY A 35 13.03 -3.67 13.16
C GLY A 35 12.61 -2.47 14.00
N PRO A 36 13.46 -1.45 14.10
CA PRO A 36 13.13 -0.19 14.77
C PRO A 36 11.94 0.51 14.11
N VAL A 37 11.25 1.37 14.88
CA VAL A 37 10.21 2.28 14.35
C VAL A 37 10.75 3.08 13.16
N GLY A 38 9.93 3.24 12.12
CA GLY A 38 10.28 3.90 10.87
C GLY A 38 10.99 3.01 9.85
N THR A 39 11.13 1.71 10.13
CA THR A 39 11.68 0.74 9.18
C THR A 39 10.79 0.62 7.94
N GLY A 40 9.47 0.68 8.08
CA GLY A 40 8.52 0.65 6.97
C GLY A 40 8.71 1.83 6.01
N ALA A 41 8.88 3.05 6.55
CA ALA A 41 9.19 4.24 5.76
C ALA A 41 10.56 4.14 5.05
N ARG A 42 11.57 3.57 5.72
CA ARG A 42 12.89 3.31 5.13
C ARG A 42 12.82 2.28 4.01
N LEU A 43 12.04 1.22 4.18
CA LEU A 43 11.78 0.21 3.15
C LEU A 43 11.09 0.84 1.94
N ALA A 44 10.02 1.60 2.15
CA ALA A 44 9.31 2.28 1.06
C ALA A 44 10.23 3.24 0.29
N SER A 45 11.07 3.98 1.01
CA SER A 45 12.06 4.88 0.42
C SER A 45 13.11 4.13 -0.39
N ALA A 46 13.63 3.02 0.13
CA ALA A 46 14.61 2.19 -0.56
C ALA A 46 14.01 1.55 -1.82
N LEU A 47 12.74 1.12 -1.76
CA LEU A 47 12.05 0.44 -2.86
C LEU A 47 11.58 1.37 -3.98
N ARG A 48 11.54 2.69 -3.75
CA ARG A 48 11.12 3.70 -4.76
C ARG A 48 11.94 3.66 -6.06
N GLY A 49 13.16 3.14 -6.03
CA GLY A 49 14.03 3.03 -7.22
C GLY A 49 13.56 2.04 -8.28
N TRP A 50 12.57 1.19 -7.99
CA TRP A 50 12.05 0.19 -8.92
C TRP A 50 10.71 0.63 -9.52
N GLN A 51 10.77 1.24 -10.70
CA GLN A 51 9.60 1.88 -11.35
C GLN A 51 8.46 0.93 -11.70
N HIS A 52 8.71 -0.37 -11.84
CA HIS A 52 7.68 -1.36 -12.21
C HIS A 52 7.13 -2.16 -11.02
N LEU A 53 7.54 -1.83 -9.80
CA LEU A 53 7.16 -2.60 -8.62
C LEU A 53 5.83 -2.13 -8.05
N ARG A 54 4.95 -3.09 -7.75
CA ARG A 54 3.81 -2.90 -6.85
C ARG A 54 4.19 -3.47 -5.49
N TYR A 55 4.03 -2.68 -4.43
CA TYR A 55 4.33 -3.16 -3.08
C TYR A 55 3.42 -2.50 -2.05
N GLU A 56 3.21 -3.24 -0.97
CA GLU A 56 2.59 -2.76 0.25
C GLU A 56 3.54 -3.08 1.40
N ILE A 57 3.77 -2.10 2.26
CA ILE A 57 4.55 -2.26 3.48
C ILE A 57 3.64 -1.87 4.64
N THR A 58 3.54 -2.75 5.62
CA THR A 58 2.85 -2.47 6.88
C THR A 58 3.87 -2.45 8.00
N GLU A 59 3.86 -1.39 8.80
CA GLU A 59 4.56 -1.30 10.08
C GLU A 59 3.51 -1.28 11.19
N GLU A 60 3.62 -2.23 12.12
CA GLU A 60 2.73 -2.32 13.27
C GLU A 60 3.00 -1.19 14.28
N PRO A 61 1.99 -0.72 15.03
CA PRO A 61 2.17 0.30 16.04
C PRO A 61 3.13 -0.17 17.15
N ALA A 62 3.87 0.78 17.71
CA ALA A 62 4.82 0.57 18.80
C ALA A 62 4.57 1.58 19.93
N PRO A 63 5.10 1.37 21.15
CA PRO A 63 4.94 2.34 22.23
C PRO A 63 5.41 3.75 21.81
N GLY A 64 4.47 4.69 21.75
CA GLY A 64 4.73 6.08 21.36
C GLY A 64 4.82 6.33 19.84
N SER A 65 4.51 5.35 19.00
CA SER A 65 4.41 5.50 17.54
C SER A 65 3.20 4.80 16.99
N ASP A 66 2.46 5.50 16.14
CA ASP A 66 1.39 4.88 15.37
C ASP A 66 1.96 3.90 14.33
N GLY A 67 1.11 2.96 13.89
CA GLY A 67 1.41 2.09 12.77
C GLY A 67 1.25 2.83 11.44
N GLY A 68 1.71 2.22 10.36
CA GLY A 68 1.63 2.82 9.03
C GLY A 68 1.55 1.79 7.92
N ARG A 69 0.83 2.16 6.86
CA ARG A 69 0.80 1.43 5.59
C ARG A 69 1.32 2.32 4.48
N TRP A 70 2.28 1.79 3.71
CA TRP A 70 2.76 2.40 2.48
C TRP A 70 2.36 1.52 1.30
N SER A 71 1.63 2.10 0.36
CA SER A 71 1.23 1.46 -0.89
C SER A 71 1.96 2.13 -2.03
N HIS A 72 2.52 1.36 -2.94
CA HIS A 72 3.15 1.91 -4.14
C HIS A 72 2.67 1.21 -5.39
N THR A 73 2.40 2.01 -6.40
CA THR A 73 2.17 1.52 -7.76
C THR A 73 3.04 2.27 -8.76
N PRO A 74 3.35 1.65 -9.92
CA PRO A 74 4.13 2.29 -10.98
C PRO A 74 3.59 3.65 -11.41
N ASP A 75 2.26 3.77 -11.52
CA ASP A 75 1.62 4.95 -12.10
C ASP A 75 1.29 6.04 -11.07
N LEU A 76 1.03 5.65 -9.81
CA LEU A 76 0.60 6.57 -8.75
C LEU A 76 1.72 6.96 -7.77
N GLY A 77 2.82 6.20 -7.73
CA GLY A 77 3.88 6.39 -6.74
C GLY A 77 3.46 5.92 -5.35
N ILE A 78 4.00 6.56 -4.29
CA ILE A 78 3.77 6.14 -2.89
C ILE A 78 2.57 6.88 -2.29
N PHE A 79 1.63 6.13 -1.74
CA PHE A 79 0.67 6.59 -0.75
C PHE A 79 1.05 6.07 0.64
N HIS A 80 0.83 6.90 1.65
CA HIS A 80 1.06 6.55 3.05
C HIS A 80 -0.17 6.91 3.87
N ALA A 81 -0.61 5.98 4.70
CA ALA A 81 -1.64 6.20 5.69
C ALA A 81 -1.21 5.63 7.05
N GLN A 82 -1.53 6.38 8.10
CA GLN A 82 -1.44 5.88 9.48
C GLN A 82 -2.47 4.76 9.68
N THR A 83 -2.13 3.78 10.51
CA THR A 83 -3.06 2.70 10.88
C THR A 83 -3.28 2.62 12.39
N ASP A 84 -4.49 2.23 12.80
CA ASP A 84 -4.79 1.91 14.20
C ASP A 84 -4.29 0.51 14.59
N ALA A 85 -4.50 0.12 15.86
CA ALA A 85 -4.10 -1.18 16.40
C ALA A 85 -4.80 -2.39 15.74
N HIS A 86 -5.85 -2.17 14.96
CA HIS A 86 -6.56 -3.22 14.21
C HIS A 86 -6.20 -3.20 12.72
N GLY A 87 -5.27 -2.33 12.30
CA GLY A 87 -4.87 -2.17 10.90
C GLY A 87 -5.85 -1.35 10.05
N ASN A 88 -6.78 -0.62 10.67
CA ASN A 88 -7.64 0.31 9.94
C ASN A 88 -6.85 1.56 9.56
N VAL A 89 -7.05 2.06 8.34
CA VAL A 89 -6.53 3.37 7.95
C VAL A 89 -7.19 4.48 8.79
N VAL A 90 -6.36 5.33 9.37
CA VAL A 90 -6.80 6.52 10.12
C VAL A 90 -6.65 7.73 9.23
N ILE A 91 -7.77 8.43 9.00
CA ILE A 91 -7.78 9.70 8.27
C ILE A 91 -7.71 10.85 9.27
N PRO A 92 -6.65 11.67 9.25
CA PRO A 92 -6.54 12.82 10.13
C PRO A 92 -7.67 13.83 9.93
N GLU A 93 -8.11 14.47 11.02
CA GLU A 93 -9.21 15.44 11.00
C GLU A 93 -9.02 16.54 9.95
N ASN A 94 -7.79 17.04 9.77
CA ASN A 94 -7.50 18.09 8.80
C ASN A 94 -7.77 17.66 7.35
N ARG A 95 -7.61 16.38 7.01
CA ARG A 95 -7.95 15.84 5.68
C ARG A 95 -9.45 15.83 5.47
N ILE A 96 -10.22 15.42 6.48
CA ILE A 96 -11.68 15.46 6.44
C ILE A 96 -12.16 16.91 6.33
N ARG A 97 -11.62 17.82 7.15
CA ARG A 97 -11.96 19.24 7.15
C ARG A 97 -11.68 19.88 5.79
N ALA A 98 -10.53 19.59 5.18
CA ALA A 98 -10.18 20.06 3.84
C ALA A 98 -11.17 19.55 2.77
N ALA A 99 -11.57 18.27 2.82
CA ALA A 99 -12.58 17.75 1.91
C ALA A 99 -13.93 18.47 2.07
N LEU A 100 -14.35 18.74 3.33
CA LEU A 100 -15.60 19.44 3.65
C LEU A 100 -15.65 20.89 3.18
N GLU A 101 -14.51 21.55 2.91
CA GLU A 101 -14.48 22.88 2.27
C GLU A 101 -15.14 22.88 0.89
N HIS A 102 -15.30 21.69 0.28
CA HIS A 102 -15.97 21.48 -0.99
C HIS A 102 -17.39 20.93 -0.86
N GLY A 103 -18.03 21.05 0.31
CA GLY A 103 -19.35 20.47 0.59
C GLY A 103 -20.50 20.96 -0.30
N THR A 104 -20.33 22.07 -1.02
CA THR A 104 -21.31 22.56 -2.02
C THR A 104 -21.15 21.91 -3.41
N ASP A 105 -20.05 21.20 -3.64
CA ASP A 105 -19.78 20.39 -4.83
C ASP A 105 -19.60 18.92 -4.40
N PRO A 106 -20.68 18.11 -4.41
CA PRO A 106 -20.63 16.72 -3.97
C PRO A 106 -19.62 15.86 -4.73
N GLN A 107 -19.37 16.16 -6.01
CA GLN A 107 -18.42 15.40 -6.81
C GLN A 107 -16.98 15.70 -6.40
N ARG A 108 -16.69 16.97 -6.11
CA ARG A 108 -15.38 17.35 -5.58
C ARG A 108 -15.17 16.81 -4.17
N LEU A 109 -16.17 16.92 -3.30
CA LEU A 109 -16.13 16.32 -1.95
C LEU A 109 -15.77 14.83 -2.02
N ALA A 110 -16.46 14.07 -2.88
CA ALA A 110 -16.18 12.64 -3.05
C ALA A 110 -14.73 12.38 -3.49
N ARG A 111 -14.23 13.11 -4.50
CA ARG A 111 -12.84 12.97 -4.96
C ARG A 111 -11.81 13.27 -3.88
N GLU A 112 -12.03 14.29 -3.05
CA GLU A 112 -11.10 14.62 -1.95
C GLU A 112 -11.10 13.55 -0.85
N LEU A 113 -12.25 12.94 -0.59
CA LEU A 113 -12.35 11.79 0.32
C LEU A 113 -11.65 10.56 -0.27
N ASP A 114 -11.84 10.27 -1.56
CA ASP A 114 -11.15 9.17 -2.26
C ASP A 114 -9.62 9.36 -2.21
N LEU A 115 -9.13 10.60 -2.39
CA LEU A 115 -7.72 10.95 -2.26
C LEU A 115 -7.21 10.76 -0.82
N ALA A 116 -8.00 11.14 0.18
CA ALA A 116 -7.64 10.95 1.58
C ALA A 116 -7.56 9.45 1.94
N LEU A 117 -8.48 8.64 1.42
CA LEU A 117 -8.51 7.19 1.61
C LEU A 117 -7.42 6.46 0.83
N GLY A 118 -6.87 7.06 -0.23
CA GLY A 118 -5.92 6.40 -1.13
C GLY A 118 -6.62 5.43 -2.08
N GLN A 119 -7.89 5.67 -2.42
CA GLN A 119 -8.74 4.75 -3.19
C GLN A 119 -8.09 4.27 -4.49
N ALA A 120 -7.39 5.15 -5.21
CA ALA A 120 -6.73 4.79 -6.47
C ALA A 120 -5.63 3.72 -6.29
N TRP A 121 -4.92 3.71 -5.15
CA TRP A 121 -3.94 2.68 -4.84
C TRP A 121 -4.62 1.36 -4.49
N ASP A 122 -5.70 1.42 -3.70
CA ASP A 122 -6.48 0.24 -3.38
C ASP A 122 -7.06 -0.39 -4.65
N ASP A 123 -7.72 0.39 -5.51
CA ASP A 123 -8.29 -0.11 -6.77
C ASP A 123 -7.25 -0.81 -7.67
N GLU A 124 -6.01 -0.30 -7.71
CA GLU A 124 -4.94 -0.90 -8.50
C GLU A 124 -4.37 -2.16 -7.84
N LEU A 125 -4.24 -2.18 -6.50
CA LEU A 125 -3.58 -3.27 -5.76
C LEU A 125 -4.55 -4.42 -5.42
N GLU A 126 -5.85 -4.14 -5.28
CA GLU A 126 -6.88 -5.09 -4.86
C GLU A 126 -6.89 -6.39 -5.68
N PRO A 127 -6.78 -6.38 -7.03
CA PRO A 127 -6.72 -7.62 -7.80
C PRO A 127 -5.54 -8.52 -7.42
N PHE A 128 -4.41 -7.93 -7.04
CA PHE A 128 -3.20 -8.64 -6.65
C PHE A 128 -3.28 -9.21 -5.23
N ARG A 129 -4.09 -8.61 -4.34
CA ARG A 129 -4.36 -9.10 -2.97
C ARG A 129 -5.21 -10.38 -3.01
N TYR A 130 -6.34 -10.36 -3.72
CA TYR A 130 -7.25 -11.51 -3.79
C TYR A 130 -6.65 -12.73 -4.48
N ALA A 131 -5.91 -12.51 -5.57
CA ALA A 131 -5.24 -13.59 -6.29
C ALA A 131 -4.18 -14.30 -5.44
N GLY A 132 -3.65 -13.61 -4.42
CA GLY A 132 -2.74 -14.17 -3.44
C GLY A 132 -3.38 -15.10 -2.41
N ALA A 133 -4.68 -14.98 -2.18
CA ALA A 133 -5.44 -15.78 -1.21
C ALA A 133 -5.92 -17.14 -1.77
N GLY A 134 -5.49 -17.52 -2.99
CA GLY A 134 -5.93 -18.76 -3.65
C GLY A 134 -7.37 -18.73 -4.17
N VAL A 135 -8.02 -17.56 -4.18
CA VAL A 135 -9.37 -17.37 -4.68
C VAL A 135 -9.31 -17.00 -6.17
N ALA A 136 -10.06 -17.72 -7.01
CA ALA A 136 -10.15 -17.43 -8.44
C ALA A 136 -10.80 -16.04 -8.65
N VAL A 137 -9.99 -15.04 -9.00
CA VAL A 137 -10.47 -13.68 -9.30
C VAL A 137 -11.14 -13.71 -10.67
N ARG A 138 -12.45 -13.43 -10.71
CA ARG A 138 -13.22 -13.27 -11.95
C ARG A 138 -13.36 -11.78 -12.24
N TRP A 139 -12.70 -11.33 -13.30
CA TRP A 139 -12.81 -9.95 -13.79
C TRP A 139 -14.23 -9.66 -14.27
N LEU A 140 -14.91 -8.69 -13.66
CA LEU A 140 -16.09 -8.06 -14.27
C LEU A 140 -15.60 -6.85 -15.06
N HIS A 141 -15.37 -7.06 -16.36
CA HIS A 141 -15.22 -5.95 -17.31
C HIS A 141 -16.52 -5.15 -17.32
N ARG A 142 -16.46 -3.86 -16.97
CA ARG A 142 -17.53 -2.91 -17.30
C ARG A 142 -17.48 -2.68 -18.81
N VAL A 143 -18.43 -3.28 -19.52
CA VAL A 143 -18.74 -2.98 -20.92
C VAL A 143 -19.75 -1.83 -20.97
N GLY A 144 -19.46 -0.82 -21.78
CA GLY A 144 -20.40 0.25 -22.16
C GLY A 144 -20.19 1.57 -21.43
#